data_AF-A0A0R2R5R4-F1
#
_entry.id   AF-A0A0R2R5R4-F1
#
_cell.length_a   1.000
_cell.length_b   1.000
_cell.length_c   1.000
_cell.angle_alpha   90.00
_cell.angle_beta   90.00
_cell.angle_gamma   90.00
#
_symmetry.space_group_name_H-M   'P 1'
#
loop_
_entity.id
_entity.type
_entity.pdbx_description
1 polymer ?
#
loop_
_entity_poly.entity_id
_entity_poly.type
_entity_poly.pdbx_seq_one_letter_code
_entity_poly.pdbx_strand_id
1 'polypeptide(L)'
;MQIIQTARVVFPATLPGTLPDPYGGRNASDCIGLYPKPGCGSEPVLSGDRGGSMQYATFGIMIAALVVIGVRIARSITKNDRARDEALGLND
;
A
#
# COMPACT_ATOMS: atom_id res chain seq x y z
N MET A 1 11.37 22.94 46.05
CA MET A 1 11.59 21.85 45.08
C MET A 1 11.00 22.32 43.75
N GLN A 2 11.83 22.90 42.87
CA GLN A 2 11.40 23.40 41.56
C GLN A 2 12.07 22.54 40.50
N ILE A 3 11.25 21.96 39.63
CA ILE A 3 11.69 21.09 38.55
C ILE A 3 12.25 21.97 37.44
N ILE A 4 13.50 21.70 37.07
CA ILE A 4 14.26 22.35 36.02
C ILE A 4 13.59 22.00 34.68
N GLN A 5 12.72 22.88 34.17
CA GLN A 5 12.24 22.82 32.80
C GLN A 5 13.32 23.44 31.92
N THR A 6 14.09 22.59 31.24
CA THR A 6 14.96 22.98 30.13
C THR A 6 14.10 23.65 29.08
N ALA A 7 14.01 24.97 29.17
CA ALA A 7 13.45 25.83 28.15
C ALA A 7 14.22 25.53 26.87
N ARG A 8 13.62 24.73 25.98
CA ARG A 8 14.05 24.65 24.59
C ARG A 8 14.07 26.08 24.10
N VAL A 9 15.26 26.52 23.76
CA VAL A 9 15.53 27.82 23.18
C VAL A 9 14.62 27.93 21.96
N VAL A 10 13.49 28.64 22.10
CA VAL A 10 12.71 29.10 20.97
C VAL A 10 13.57 30.22 20.39
N PHE A 11 14.51 29.85 19.52
CA PHE A 11 15.07 30.82 18.60
C PHE A 11 13.91 31.28 17.72
N PRO A 12 13.47 32.55 17.77
CA PRO A 12 12.69 33.08 16.69
C PRO A 12 13.69 33.26 15.55
N ALA A 13 13.92 32.20 14.78
CA ALA A 13 14.67 32.33 13.54
C ALA A 13 13.75 33.08 12.57
N THR A 14 13.77 34.42 12.63
CA THR A 14 13.32 35.28 11.54
C THR A 14 14.31 35.09 10.38
N LEU A 15 14.15 33.96 9.69
CA LEU A 15 14.79 33.72 8.41
C LEU A 15 13.91 34.35 7.32
N PRO A 16 14.46 35.20 6.46
CA PRO A 16 13.73 35.77 5.34
C PRO A 16 13.38 34.64 4.35
N GLY A 17 12.15 34.12 4.45
CA GLY A 17 11.30 33.88 3.28
C GLY A 17 11.45 32.62 2.43
N THR A 18 12.18 31.54 2.79
CA THR A 18 12.26 30.37 1.87
C THR A 18 12.31 28.97 2.51
N LEU A 19 11.62 28.72 3.64
CA LEU A 19 11.31 27.32 3.98
C LEU A 19 9.99 26.94 3.30
N PRO A 20 9.96 25.92 2.43
CA PRO A 20 8.72 25.49 1.80
C PRO A 20 7.76 25.08 2.92
N ASP A 21 6.67 25.83 3.08
CA ASP A 21 5.64 25.53 4.06
C ASP A 21 4.83 24.32 3.55
N PRO A 22 5.01 23.13 4.15
CA PRO A 22 4.32 21.93 3.69
C PRO A 22 2.82 21.96 3.99
N TYR A 23 2.34 22.96 4.74
CA TYR A 23 0.96 23.11 5.17
C TYR A 23 0.25 24.33 4.56
N GLY A 24 0.95 25.12 3.73
CA GLY A 24 0.37 26.24 2.99
C GLY A 24 -0.31 27.28 3.88
N GLY A 25 0.28 27.60 5.02
CA GLY A 25 -0.21 28.59 5.99
C GLY A 25 -1.19 28.05 7.02
N ARG A 26 -1.35 26.73 7.14
CA ARG A 26 -2.26 26.08 8.10
C ARG A 26 -1.50 25.37 9.22
N ASN A 27 -2.15 25.21 10.37
CA ASN A 27 -1.56 24.49 11.50
C ASN A 27 -1.45 22.99 11.15
N ALA A 28 -0.39 22.33 11.60
CA ALA A 28 -0.17 20.90 11.37
C ALA A 28 -1.35 20.04 11.85
N SER A 29 -2.03 20.45 12.92
CA SER A 29 -3.24 19.80 13.45
C SER A 29 -4.41 19.76 12.45
N ASP A 30 -4.49 20.73 11.55
CA ASP A 30 -5.58 20.84 10.57
C ASP A 30 -5.31 19.98 9.31
N CYS A 31 -4.09 19.47 9.18
CA CYS A 31 -3.61 18.65 8.08
C CYS A 31 -3.40 17.17 8.46
N ILE A 32 -3.51 16.81 9.74
CA ILE A 32 -3.43 15.42 10.22
C ILE A 32 -4.84 14.81 10.18
N GLY A 33 -5.05 13.82 9.31
CA GLY A 33 -6.32 13.13 9.19
C GLY A 33 -6.20 11.83 8.41
N LEU A 34 -7.14 10.91 8.62
CA LEU A 34 -7.24 9.64 7.88
C LEU A 34 -7.42 9.85 6.37
N TYR A 35 -7.93 11.01 5.97
CA TYR A 35 -8.19 11.35 4.58
C TYR A 35 -7.27 12.48 4.10
N PRO A 36 -6.71 12.40 2.89
CA PRO A 36 -5.93 13.48 2.31
C PRO A 36 -6.81 14.74 2.16
N LYS A 37 -6.48 15.79 2.92
CA LYS A 37 -7.22 17.05 2.88
C LYS A 37 -6.69 17.93 1.75
N PRO A 38 -7.54 18.52 0.88
CA PRO A 38 -7.08 19.32 -0.25
C PRO A 38 -6.24 20.52 0.20
N GLY A 39 -5.06 20.66 -0.40
CA GLY A 39 -4.07 21.70 -0.12
C GLY A 39 -3.22 21.49 1.15
N CYS A 40 -3.27 20.32 1.79
CA CYS A 40 -2.34 19.96 2.88
C CYS A 40 -1.34 18.93 2.34
N GLY A 41 -0.04 19.19 2.49
CA GLY A 41 1.04 18.33 1.97
C GLY A 41 1.35 18.56 0.49
N SER A 42 2.47 18.00 0.03
CA SER A 42 2.83 17.96 -1.39
C SER A 42 1.89 17.03 -2.14
N GLU A 43 1.37 17.51 -3.27
CA GLU A 43 0.61 16.65 -4.18
C GLU A 43 1.53 15.49 -4.62
N PRO A 44 1.07 14.24 -4.56
CA PRO A 44 1.88 13.09 -4.95
C PRO A 44 2.19 13.18 -6.45
N VAL A 45 3.38 13.69 -6.77
CA VAL A 45 3.87 13.89 -8.14
C VAL A 45 4.41 12.59 -8.73
N LEU A 46 4.85 11.66 -7.87
CA LEU A 46 5.43 10.41 -8.30
C LEU A 46 4.44 9.29 -8.09
N SER A 47 4.29 8.44 -9.11
CA SER A 47 3.47 7.23 -9.07
C SER A 47 3.85 6.25 -7.95
N GLY A 48 4.96 6.46 -7.23
CA GLY A 48 5.30 5.70 -6.01
C GLY A 48 4.51 6.13 -4.77
N ASP A 49 4.04 7.38 -4.68
CA ASP A 49 3.49 7.97 -3.46
C ASP A 49 2.05 7.50 -3.11
N ARG A 50 1.35 6.91 -4.07
CA ARG A 50 0.00 6.32 -3.88
C ARG A 50 -0.10 4.85 -4.31
N GLY A 51 1.02 4.16 -4.46
CA GLY A 51 1.01 2.76 -4.89
C GLY A 51 0.66 2.59 -6.37
N GLY A 52 1.50 3.12 -7.25
CA GLY A 52 1.32 3.06 -8.70
C GLY A 52 1.57 1.67 -9.31
N SER A 53 2.08 1.64 -10.53
CA SER A 53 2.25 0.43 -11.36
C SER A 53 2.90 -0.76 -10.66
N MET A 54 3.84 -0.53 -9.75
CA MET A 54 4.51 -1.55 -8.93
C MET A 54 3.55 -2.32 -8.01
N GLN A 55 2.52 -1.66 -7.46
CA GLN A 55 1.53 -2.32 -6.61
C GLN A 55 0.63 -3.25 -7.45
N TYR A 56 0.20 -2.80 -8.63
CA TYR A 56 -0.56 -3.62 -9.56
C TYR A 56 0.24 -4.82 -10.09
N ALA A 57 1.54 -4.63 -10.36
CA ALA A 57 2.43 -5.71 -10.78
C ALA A 57 2.55 -6.79 -9.69
N THR A 58 2.79 -6.37 -8.45
CA THR A 58 2.90 -7.29 -7.31
C THR A 58 1.59 -8.04 -7.08
N PHE A 59 0.46 -7.33 -7.11
CA PHE A 59 -0.86 -7.94 -6.98
C PHE A 59 -1.13 -8.93 -8.11
N GLY A 60 -0.78 -8.58 -9.36
CA GLY A 60 -0.92 -9.47 -10.52
C GLY A 60 -0.12 -10.75 -10.38
N ILE A 61 1.11 -10.68 -9.88
CA ILE A 61 1.96 -11.87 -9.65
C ILE A 61 1.34 -12.80 -8.61
N MET A 62 0.84 -12.25 -7.50
CA MET A 62 0.18 -13.05 -6.45
C MET A 62 -1.04 -13.80 -7.01
N ILE A 63 -1.91 -13.12 -7.76
CA ILE A 63 -3.08 -13.73 -8.39
C ILE A 63 -2.66 -14.80 -9.42
N ALA A 64 -1.68 -14.50 -10.27
CA ALA A 64 -1.19 -15.43 -11.28
C ALA A 64 -0.66 -16.73 -10.64
N ALA A 65 0.09 -16.63 -9.53
CA ALA A 65 0.60 -17.78 -8.81
C ALA A 65 -0.54 -18.69 -8.31
N LEU A 66 -1.58 -18.10 -7.70
CA LEU A 66 -2.75 -18.84 -7.21
C LEU A 66 -3.50 -19.54 -8.36
N VAL A 67 -3.67 -18.85 -9.49
CA VAL A 67 -4.33 -19.42 -10.68
C VAL A 67 -3.53 -20.60 -11.24
N VAL A 68 -2.21 -20.49 -11.35
CA VAL A 68 -1.36 -21.58 -11.87
C VAL A 68 -1.47 -22.82 -10.99
N ILE A 69 -1.39 -22.65 -9.66
CA ILE A 69 -1.52 -23.76 -8.72
C ILE A 69 -2.90 -24.41 -8.85
N GLY A 70 -3.98 -23.61 -8.84
CA GLY A 70 -5.35 -24.10 -8.97
C GLY A 70 -5.57 -24.89 -10.27
N VAL A 71 -5.09 -24.38 -11.40
CA VAL A 71 -5.21 -25.05 -12.71
C VAL A 71 -4.44 -26.38 -12.72
N ARG A 72 -3.26 -26.44 -12.11
CA ARG A 72 -2.46 -27.68 -12.02
C ARG A 72 -3.18 -28.74 -11.21
N ILE A 73 -3.75 -28.36 -10.06
CA ILE A 73 -4.52 -29.27 -9.20
C ILE A 73 -5.76 -29.76 -9.94
N ALA A 74 -6.56 -28.86 -10.52
CA ALA A 74 -7.77 -29.22 -11.25
C ALA A 74 -7.48 -30.21 -12.39
N ARG A 75 -6.44 -29.94 -13.21
CA ARG A 75 -6.03 -30.86 -14.28
C ARG A 75 -5.57 -32.22 -13.74
N SER A 76 -4.90 -32.24 -12.59
CA SER A 76 -4.47 -33.49 -11.96
C SER A 76 -5.66 -34.32 -11.50
N ILE A 77 -6.66 -33.67 -10.90
CA ILE A 77 -7.89 -34.32 -10.42
C ILE A 77 -8.68 -34.86 -11.61
N THR A 78 -8.98 -34.06 -12.63
CA THR A 78 -9.75 -34.52 -13.80
C THR A 78 -9.08 -35.70 -14.52
N LYS A 79 -7.74 -35.71 -14.62
CA LYS A 79 -7.02 -36.84 -15.21
C LYS A 79 -7.14 -38.10 -14.36
N ASN A 80 -7.03 -37.95 -13.04
CA ASN A 80 -7.11 -39.06 -12.11
C ASN A 80 -8.53 -39.62 -12.00
N ASP A 81 -9.54 -38.75 -12.04
CA ASP A 81 -10.96 -39.13 -11.98
C ASP A 81 -11.34 -39.90 -13.24
N ARG A 82 -10.95 -39.42 -14.43
CA ARG A 82 -11.13 -40.18 -15.67
C ARG A 82 -10.47 -41.55 -15.62
N ALA A 83 -9.22 -41.64 -15.13
CA ALA A 83 -8.54 -42.93 -15.00
C ALA A 83 -9.22 -43.86 -13.99
N ARG A 84 -9.86 -43.32 -12.94
CA ARG A 84 -10.63 -44.09 -11.97
C ARG A 84 -11.97 -44.55 -12.54
N ASP A 85 -12.65 -43.71 -13.30
CA ASP A 85 -13.92 -44.06 -13.96
C ASP A 85 -13.72 -45.16 -15.01
N GLU A 86 -12.63 -45.07 -15.79
CA GLU A 86 -12.18 -46.12 -16.72
C GLU A 86 -11.83 -47.42 -15.97
N ALA A 87 -11.21 -47.33 -14.78
CA ALA A 87 -10.89 -48.51 -13.96
C ALA A 87 -12.10 -49.13 -13.24
N LEU A 88 -13.14 -48.34 -12.96
CA LEU A 88 -14.38 -48.78 -12.32
C LEU A 88 -15.43 -49.30 -13.32
N GLY A 89 -15.14 -49.22 -14.63
CA GLY A 89 -16.06 -49.68 -15.68
C GLY A 89 -17.35 -48.86 -15.74
N LEU A 90 -17.31 -47.60 -15.29
CA LEU A 90 -18.48 -46.71 -15.24
C LEU A 90 -18.67 -45.89 -16.53
N ASN A 91 -17.82 -46.12 -17.53
CA ASN A 91 -17.84 -45.46 -18.84
C ASN A 91 -18.13 -46.48 -19.95
N ASP A 92 -19.37 -46.98 -19.98
CA ASP A 92 -20.03 -47.51 -21.19
C ASP A 92 -20.73 -46.36 -21.95
#